data_AF-U6RBU1-F1
#
_entry.id   AF-U6RBU1-F1
#
_cell.length_a   1.000
_cell.length_b   1.000
_cell.length_c   1.000
_cell.angle_alpha   90.00
_cell.angle_beta   90.00
_cell.angle_gamma   90.00
#
_symmetry.space_group_name_H-M   'P 1'
#
loop_
_entity.id
_entity.type
_entity.pdbx_description
1 polymer ?
#
loop_
_entity_poly.entity_id
_entity_poly.type
_entity_poly.pdbx_seq_one_letter_code
_entity_poly.pdbx_strand_id
1 'polypeptide(L)'
;MKVNEIEELLVRYYDGETNEAEEKELKEFFAQADVPAHLLAEKRLFMQLASQPEPETPEGLESKLSGLIDEWDTHERRTTKIKKHTRIIHLQWVGSIAASLLILFSVGMYLYKPYTPPTPQDTCSSPTEAYAEAQKALFMFSSALNKGVQQMETVHETTEKVQKNVNQQLKRFKNLRQ
;
A
#
# COMPACT_ATOMS: atom_id res chain seq x y z
N MET A 1 -13.46 53.74 -29.38
CA MET A 1 -13.96 52.45 -29.88
C MET A 1 -15.46 52.50 -30.06
N LYS A 2 -16.00 51.66 -30.93
CA LYS A 2 -17.46 51.43 -31.02
C LYS A 2 -17.90 50.52 -29.87
N VAL A 3 -19.14 50.67 -29.41
CA VAL A 3 -19.70 49.86 -28.31
C VAL A 3 -19.61 48.36 -28.59
N ASN A 4 -19.85 47.93 -29.83
CA ASN A 4 -19.77 46.51 -30.22
C ASN A 4 -18.35 45.93 -30.08
N GLU A 5 -17.30 46.74 -30.29
CA GLU A 5 -15.91 46.31 -30.13
C GLU A 5 -15.59 46.08 -28.64
N ILE A 6 -16.13 46.92 -27.76
CA ILE A 6 -16.00 46.78 -26.30
C ILE A 6 -16.72 45.54 -25.78
N GLU A 7 -17.89 45.20 -26.34
CA GLU A 7 -18.62 43.98 -25.98
C GLU A 7 -17.82 42.72 -26.32
N GLU A 8 -17.24 42.66 -27.52
CA GLU A 8 -16.37 41.56 -27.92
C GLU A 8 -15.11 41.49 -27.04
N LEU A 9 -14.54 42.65 -26.69
CA LEU A 9 -13.38 42.75 -25.83
C LEU A 9 -13.68 42.29 -24.39
N LEU A 10 -14.87 42.57 -23.87
CA LEU A 10 -15.33 42.09 -22.57
C LEU A 10 -15.46 40.58 -22.53
N VAL A 11 -16.00 39.95 -23.59
CA VAL A 11 -16.08 38.49 -23.67
C VAL A 11 -14.69 37.89 -23.60
N ARG A 12 -13.75 38.37 -24.43
CA ARG A 12 -12.35 37.92 -24.40
C ARG A 12 -11.66 38.18 -23.06
N TYR A 13 -11.97 39.30 -22.40
CA TYR A 13 -11.44 39.62 -21.07
C TYR A 13 -11.87 38.59 -20.03
N TYR A 14 -13.15 38.22 -20.02
CA TYR A 14 -13.65 37.18 -19.11
C TYR A 14 -13.11 35.78 -19.44
N ASP A 15 -12.81 35.52 -20.71
CA ASP A 15 -12.17 34.28 -21.15
C ASP A 15 -10.64 34.28 -20.91
N GLY A 16 -10.05 35.41 -20.51
CA GLY A 16 -8.61 35.54 -20.22
C GLY A 16 -7.74 35.60 -21.47
N GLU A 17 -8.30 36.02 -22.62
CA GLU A 17 -7.61 36.08 -23.91
C GLU A 17 -7.13 37.50 -24.28
N THR A 18 -7.29 38.48 -23.40
CA THR A 18 -6.87 39.87 -23.63
C THR A 18 -5.40 40.11 -23.31
N ASN A 19 -4.82 41.13 -23.94
CA ASN A 19 -3.50 41.64 -23.59
C ASN A 19 -3.57 42.95 -22.76
N GLU A 20 -2.43 43.38 -22.21
CA GLU A 20 -2.36 44.58 -21.35
C GLU A 20 -2.86 45.88 -22.04
N ALA A 21 -2.67 46.02 -23.35
CA ALA A 21 -3.11 47.20 -24.09
C ALA A 21 -4.64 47.21 -24.25
N GLU A 22 -5.22 46.06 -24.60
CA GLU A 22 -6.67 45.85 -24.68
C GLU A 22 -7.36 46.08 -23.32
N GLU A 23 -6.77 45.58 -22.24
CA GLU A 23 -7.28 45.80 -20.88
C GLU A 23 -7.21 47.27 -20.45
N LYS A 24 -6.17 47.99 -20.89
CA LYS A 24 -6.06 49.43 -20.66
C LYS A 24 -7.16 50.18 -21.40
N GLU A 25 -7.48 49.80 -22.64
CA GLU A 25 -8.59 50.38 -23.40
C GLU A 25 -9.95 50.13 -22.72
N LEU A 26 -10.19 48.93 -22.18
CA LEU A 26 -11.39 48.64 -21.37
C LEU A 26 -11.47 49.55 -20.15
N LYS A 27 -10.37 49.70 -19.40
CA LYS A 27 -10.31 50.58 -18.22
C LYS A 27 -10.59 52.04 -18.59
N GLU A 28 -9.99 52.53 -19.68
CA GLU A 28 -10.21 53.90 -20.18
C GLU A 28 -11.65 54.12 -20.65
N PHE A 29 -12.26 53.15 -21.34
CA PHE A 29 -13.65 53.21 -21.77
C PHE A 29 -14.61 53.31 -20.58
N PHE A 30 -14.43 52.47 -19.56
CA PHE A 30 -15.30 52.48 -18.37
C PHE A 30 -15.06 53.65 -17.43
N ALA A 31 -13.91 54.30 -17.51
CA ALA A 31 -13.65 55.55 -16.79
C ALA A 31 -14.46 56.74 -17.34
N GLN A 32 -14.97 56.66 -18.57
CA GLN A 32 -15.75 57.74 -19.19
C GLN A 32 -17.15 57.88 -18.55
N ALA A 33 -17.69 59.10 -18.56
CA ALA A 33 -18.99 59.40 -17.95
C ALA A 33 -20.16 58.76 -18.71
N ASP A 34 -20.08 58.71 -20.05
CA ASP A 34 -21.15 58.28 -20.95
C ASP A 34 -20.94 56.85 -21.44
N VAL A 35 -21.50 55.88 -20.70
CA VAL A 35 -21.42 54.44 -21.01
C VAL A 35 -22.85 53.90 -21.21
N PRO A 36 -23.11 53.07 -22.24
CA PRO A 36 -24.44 52.52 -22.52
C PRO A 36 -25.09 51.84 -21.31
N ALA A 37 -26.43 51.91 -21.23
CA ALA A 37 -27.19 51.46 -20.07
C ALA A 37 -26.96 49.98 -19.68
N HIS A 38 -26.73 49.11 -20.67
CA HIS A 38 -26.46 47.69 -20.45
C HIS A 38 -25.03 47.39 -19.99
N LEU A 39 -24.10 48.34 -20.13
CA LEU A 39 -22.69 48.23 -19.72
C LEU A 39 -22.39 48.91 -18.37
N LEU A 40 -23.42 49.41 -17.69
CA LEU A 40 -23.29 50.11 -16.41
C LEU A 40 -22.85 49.18 -15.27
N ALA A 41 -23.20 47.89 -15.36
CA ALA A 41 -22.80 46.90 -14.36
C ALA A 41 -21.28 46.65 -14.41
N GLU A 42 -20.76 46.48 -15.62
CA GLU A 42 -19.35 46.29 -15.93
C GLU A 42 -18.56 47.54 -15.52
N LYS A 43 -19.08 48.73 -15.85
CA LYS A 43 -18.50 50.01 -15.39
C LYS A 43 -18.30 50.03 -13.88
N ARG A 44 -19.32 49.65 -13.12
CA ARG A 44 -19.25 49.63 -11.65
C ARG A 44 -18.14 48.69 -11.17
N LEU A 45 -17.99 47.52 -11.79
CA LEU A 45 -16.93 46.56 -11.46
C LEU A 45 -15.55 47.14 -11.76
N PHE A 46 -15.31 47.59 -12.98
CA PHE A 46 -14.01 48.16 -13.39
C PHE A 46 -13.62 49.38 -12.55
N MET A 47 -14.56 50.26 -12.22
CA MET A 47 -14.32 51.40 -11.33
C MET A 47 -13.99 50.95 -9.90
N GLN A 48 -14.65 49.93 -9.38
CA GLN A 48 -14.34 49.40 -8.05
C GLN A 48 -12.96 48.74 -8.03
N LEU A 49 -12.59 47.98 -9.06
CA LEU A 49 -11.25 47.39 -9.19
C LEU A 49 -10.18 48.48 -9.32
N ALA A 50 -10.41 49.50 -10.15
CA ALA A 50 -9.49 50.63 -10.32
C ALA A 50 -9.35 51.49 -9.06
N SER A 51 -10.37 51.50 -8.18
CA SER A 51 -10.31 52.21 -6.89
C SER A 51 -9.47 51.50 -5.83
N GLN A 52 -9.17 50.21 -6.02
CA GLN A 52 -8.28 49.49 -5.12
C GLN A 52 -6.84 49.91 -5.44
N PRO A 53 -6.04 50.28 -4.42
CA PRO A 53 -4.62 50.49 -4.63
C PRO A 53 -3.99 49.18 -5.11
N GLU A 54 -3.05 49.28 -6.05
CA GLU A 54 -2.30 48.13 -6.51
C GLU A 54 -1.63 47.47 -5.30
N PRO A 55 -1.83 46.16 -5.06
CA PRO A 55 -1.28 45.51 -3.89
C PRO A 55 0.25 45.50 -3.99
N GLU A 56 0.93 45.93 -2.94
CA GLU A 56 2.38 45.80 -2.85
C GLU A 56 2.74 44.31 -2.85
N THR A 57 3.50 43.87 -3.86
CA THR A 57 4.04 42.52 -3.90
C THR A 57 5.06 42.35 -2.78
N PRO A 58 4.85 41.44 -1.81
CA PRO A 58 5.77 41.25 -0.71
C PRO A 58 7.16 40.83 -1.20
N GLU A 59 8.21 41.39 -0.58
CA GLU A 59 9.59 41.04 -0.90
C GLU A 59 9.81 39.53 -0.68
N GLY A 60 10.36 38.85 -1.70
CA GLY A 60 10.64 37.42 -1.66
C GLY A 60 9.47 36.50 -2.02
N LEU A 61 8.29 37.02 -2.37
CA LEU A 61 7.16 36.20 -2.84
C LEU A 61 7.55 35.37 -4.08
N GLU A 62 8.19 36.00 -5.07
CA GLU A 62 8.65 35.33 -6.29
C GLU A 62 9.63 34.20 -5.97
N SER A 63 10.66 34.49 -5.15
CA SER A 63 11.63 33.48 -4.72
C SER A 63 10.97 32.32 -3.99
N LYS A 64 9.98 32.60 -3.12
CA LYS A 64 9.22 31.56 -2.42
C LYS A 64 8.39 30.70 -3.37
N LEU A 65 7.71 31.31 -4.34
CA LEU A 65 6.92 30.59 -5.34
C LEU A 65 7.82 29.71 -6.21
N SER A 66 8.95 30.23 -6.69
CA SER A 66 9.94 29.44 -7.44
C SER A 66 10.46 28.26 -6.63
N GLY A 67 10.77 28.46 -5.35
CA GLY A 67 11.18 27.37 -4.46
C GLY A 67 10.12 26.28 -4.29
N LEU A 68 8.84 26.66 -4.19
CA LEU A 68 7.73 25.70 -4.10
C LEU A 68 7.55 24.91 -5.40
N ILE A 69 7.71 25.54 -6.56
CA ILE A 69 7.64 24.88 -7.86
C ILE A 69 8.75 23.83 -7.99
N ASP A 70 9.99 24.20 -7.63
CA ASP A 70 11.13 23.29 -7.65
C ASP A 70 10.95 22.12 -6.68
N GLU A 71 10.42 22.38 -5.48
CA GLU A 71 10.11 21.34 -4.51
C GLU A 71 9.06 20.34 -5.05
N TRP A 72 8.00 20.84 -5.68
CA TRP A 72 6.97 20.00 -6.28
C TRP A 72 7.50 19.15 -7.44
N ASP A 73 8.28 19.71 -8.35
CA ASP A 73 8.89 18.95 -9.45
C ASP A 73 9.83 17.86 -8.91
N THR A 74 10.63 18.17 -7.90
CA THR A 74 11.51 17.16 -7.30
C THR A 74 10.75 16.05 -6.57
N HIS A 75 9.67 16.38 -5.86
CA HIS A 75 8.83 15.39 -5.17
C HIS A 75 8.10 14.47 -6.16
N GLU A 76 7.56 15.01 -7.25
CA GLU A 76 6.91 14.22 -8.30
C GLU A 76 7.91 13.29 -9.00
N ARG A 77 9.10 13.78 -9.32
CA ARG A 77 10.16 12.97 -9.94
C ARG A 77 10.66 11.85 -9.03
N ARG A 78 10.77 12.08 -7.72
CA ARG A 78 11.20 11.03 -6.77
C ARG A 78 10.15 9.93 -6.65
N THR A 79 8.89 10.30 -6.45
CA THR A 79 7.80 9.33 -6.24
C THR A 79 7.55 8.44 -7.46
N THR A 80 7.66 9.01 -8.67
CA THR A 80 7.49 8.26 -9.92
C THR A 80 8.65 7.30 -10.20
N LYS A 81 9.90 7.70 -9.92
CA LYS A 81 11.09 6.84 -10.07
C LYS A 81 11.08 5.65 -9.12
N ILE A 82 10.73 5.86 -7.85
CA ILE A 82 10.65 4.79 -6.84
C ILE A 82 9.63 3.73 -7.28
N LYS A 83 8.42 4.14 -7.68
CA LYS A 83 7.37 3.21 -8.14
C LYS A 83 7.81 2.38 -9.36
N LYS A 84 8.52 2.97 -10.33
CA LYS A 84 9.02 2.28 -11.52
C LYS A 84 10.08 1.23 -11.16
N HIS A 85 11.04 1.58 -10.29
CA HIS A 85 12.12 0.67 -9.92
C HIS A 85 11.61 -0.55 -9.15
N THR A 86 10.71 -0.34 -8.17
CA THR A 86 10.07 -1.43 -7.41
C THR A 86 9.29 -2.37 -8.33
N ARG A 87 8.55 -1.85 -9.32
CA ARG A 87 7.79 -2.67 -10.27
C ARG A 87 8.70 -3.56 -11.12
N ILE A 88 9.84 -3.04 -11.59
CA ILE A 88 10.80 -3.80 -12.40
C ILE A 88 11.45 -4.92 -11.57
N ILE A 89 11.85 -4.63 -10.34
CA ILE A 89 12.44 -5.62 -9.42
C ILE A 89 11.44 -6.75 -9.13
N HIS A 90 10.20 -6.43 -8.80
CA HIS A 90 9.17 -7.45 -8.57
C HIS A 90 8.90 -8.32 -9.81
N LEU A 91 8.88 -7.72 -11.01
CA LEU A 91 8.65 -8.45 -12.25
C LEU A 91 9.80 -9.44 -12.55
N GLN A 92 11.04 -9.03 -12.30
CA GLN A 92 12.22 -9.90 -12.43
C GLN A 92 12.21 -11.04 -11.40
N TRP A 93 11.77 -10.77 -10.16
CA TRP A 93 11.70 -11.77 -9.09
C TRP A 93 10.64 -12.84 -9.36
N VAL A 94 9.43 -12.42 -9.78
CA VAL A 94 8.36 -13.36 -10.17
C VAL A 94 8.72 -14.14 -11.42
N GLY A 95 9.38 -13.51 -12.40
CA GLY A 95 9.86 -14.18 -13.61
C GLY A 95 10.86 -15.31 -13.32
N SER A 96 11.75 -15.10 -12.35
CA SER A 96 12.70 -16.13 -11.91
C SER A 96 12.01 -17.35 -11.29
N ILE A 97 11.02 -17.12 -10.42
CA ILE A 97 10.23 -18.20 -9.80
C ILE A 97 9.47 -19.00 -10.86
N ALA A 98 8.81 -18.33 -11.80
CA ALA A 98 8.08 -18.99 -12.89
C ALA A 98 9.02 -19.83 -13.78
N ALA A 99 10.19 -19.32 -14.14
CA ALA A 99 11.17 -20.05 -14.94
C ALA A 99 11.68 -21.31 -14.21
N SER A 100 11.94 -21.22 -12.90
CA SER A 100 12.33 -22.38 -12.10
C SER A 100 11.24 -23.46 -12.08
N LEU A 101 9.99 -23.07 -11.88
CA LEU A 101 8.85 -24.01 -11.92
C LEU A 101 8.69 -24.66 -13.30
N LEU A 102 8.86 -23.90 -14.39
CA LEU A 102 8.78 -24.44 -15.75
C LEU A 102 9.89 -25.44 -16.05
N ILE A 103 11.13 -25.19 -15.59
CA ILE A 103 12.24 -26.14 -15.71
C ILE A 103 11.93 -27.41 -14.93
N LEU A 104 11.45 -27.28 -13.69
CA LEU A 104 11.16 -28.42 -12.83
C LEU A 104 9.99 -29.25 -13.37
N PHE A 105 8.96 -28.58 -13.91
CA PHE A 105 7.83 -29.21 -14.57
C PHE A 105 8.24 -29.91 -15.87
N SER A 106 9.08 -29.29 -16.71
CA SER A 106 9.52 -29.90 -17.97
C SER A 106 10.39 -31.14 -17.74
N VAL A 107 11.31 -31.09 -16.78
CA VAL A 107 12.13 -32.25 -16.39
C VAL A 107 11.27 -33.33 -15.76
N GLY A 108 10.34 -32.95 -14.88
CA GLY A 108 9.40 -33.89 -14.26
C GLY A 108 8.52 -34.61 -15.28
N MET A 109 8.00 -33.88 -16.27
CA MET A 109 7.25 -34.42 -17.41
C MET A 109 8.11 -35.31 -18.30
N TYR A 110 9.35 -34.92 -18.59
CA TYR A 110 10.26 -35.70 -19.43
C TYR A 110 10.62 -37.06 -18.81
N LEU A 111 10.77 -37.10 -17.48
CA LEU A 111 11.05 -38.32 -16.74
C LEU A 111 9.78 -39.09 -16.30
N TYR A 112 8.59 -38.55 -16.60
CA TYR A 112 7.33 -39.16 -16.21
C TYR A 112 7.07 -40.44 -17.02
N LYS A 113 7.33 -41.59 -16.40
CA LYS A 113 6.80 -42.88 -16.86
C LYS A 113 5.49 -43.16 -16.13
N PRO A 114 4.39 -43.51 -16.82
CA PRO A 114 3.16 -43.90 -16.15
C PRO A 114 3.41 -45.14 -15.29
N TYR A 115 3.27 -44.97 -13.97
CA TYR A 115 3.39 -46.05 -13.00
C TYR A 115 2.16 -46.95 -13.11
N THR A 116 2.35 -48.20 -13.49
CA THR A 116 1.36 -49.26 -13.29
C THR A 116 1.61 -49.86 -11.91
N PRO A 117 0.73 -49.64 -10.92
CA PRO A 117 0.90 -50.26 -9.62
C PRO A 117 0.85 -51.79 -9.79
N PRO A 118 1.81 -52.55 -9.24
CA PRO A 118 1.66 -54.00 -9.15
C PRO A 118 0.41 -54.29 -8.32
N THR A 119 -0.35 -55.30 -8.75
CA THR A 119 -1.50 -55.83 -8.02
C THR A 119 -1.09 -56.06 -6.56
N PRO A 120 -1.81 -55.52 -5.56
CA PRO A 120 -1.50 -55.76 -4.16
C PRO A 120 -1.49 -57.27 -3.93
N GLN A 121 -0.33 -57.84 -3.59
CA GLN A 121 -0.29 -59.20 -3.07
C GLN A 121 -0.68 -59.14 -1.61
N ASP A 122 -1.78 -59.80 -1.26
CA ASP A 122 -2.21 -59.91 0.13
C ASP A 122 -1.15 -60.68 0.94
N THR A 123 -0.58 -60.02 1.96
CA THR A 123 0.51 -60.56 2.81
C THR A 123 0.06 -61.71 3.70
N CYS A 124 -1.24 -61.86 3.96
CA CYS A 124 -1.80 -62.89 4.84
C CYS A 124 -2.57 -63.93 4.03
N SER A 125 -2.36 -65.21 4.34
CA SER A 125 -2.96 -66.32 3.59
C SER A 125 -4.44 -66.53 3.91
N SER A 126 -4.94 -65.97 5.03
CA SER A 126 -6.34 -66.06 5.43
C SER A 126 -6.82 -64.78 6.14
N PRO A 127 -8.10 -64.40 6.01
CA PRO A 127 -8.65 -63.20 6.65
C PRO A 127 -8.51 -63.23 8.18
N THR A 128 -8.69 -64.40 8.79
CA THR A 128 -8.62 -64.59 10.25
C THR A 128 -7.23 -64.33 10.81
N GLU A 129 -6.18 -64.67 10.07
CA GLU A 129 -4.79 -64.44 10.47
C GLU A 129 -4.44 -62.95 10.39
N ALA A 130 -4.90 -62.26 9.34
CA ALA A 130 -4.72 -60.82 9.20
C ALA A 130 -5.33 -60.04 10.37
N TYR A 131 -6.53 -60.42 10.80
CA TYR A 131 -7.18 -59.82 11.98
C TYR A 131 -6.39 -60.07 13.27
N ALA A 132 -5.85 -61.27 13.45
CA ALA A 132 -5.05 -61.61 14.63
C ALA A 132 -3.76 -60.76 14.69
N GLU A 133 -3.04 -60.63 13.58
CA GLU A 133 -1.81 -59.84 13.53
C GLU A 133 -2.10 -58.33 13.70
N ALA A 134 -3.22 -57.86 13.12
CA ALA A 134 -3.68 -56.48 13.31
C ALA A 134 -4.03 -56.18 14.78
N GLN A 135 -4.76 -57.08 15.46
CA GLN A 135 -5.08 -56.93 16.88
C GLN A 135 -3.82 -56.90 17.74
N LYS A 136 -2.83 -57.75 17.43
CA LYS A 136 -1.54 -57.76 18.11
C LYS A 136 -0.78 -56.45 17.92
N ALA A 137 -0.75 -55.90 16.70
CA ALA A 137 -0.12 -54.60 16.43
C ALA A 137 -0.83 -53.45 17.18
N LEU A 138 -2.16 -53.44 17.16
CA LEU A 138 -2.96 -52.45 17.91
C LEU A 138 -2.71 -52.55 19.42
N PHE A 139 -2.58 -53.76 19.96
CA PHE A 139 -2.26 -53.97 21.37
C PHE A 139 -0.87 -53.45 21.74
N MET A 140 0.14 -53.71 20.91
CA MET A 140 1.49 -53.18 21.10
C MET A 140 1.51 -51.65 21.06
N PHE A 141 0.78 -51.07 20.11
CA PHE A 141 0.63 -49.62 19.99
C PHE A 141 -0.05 -49.01 21.22
N SER A 142 -1.15 -49.62 21.69
CA SER A 142 -1.86 -49.21 22.91
C SER A 142 -0.94 -49.27 24.14
N SER A 143 -0.17 -50.35 24.27
CA SER A 143 0.80 -50.51 25.36
C SER A 143 1.89 -49.42 25.32
N ALA A 144 2.41 -49.09 24.14
CA ALA A 144 3.39 -48.03 23.96
C ALA A 144 2.83 -46.64 24.32
N LEU A 145 1.60 -46.33 23.89
CA LEU A 145 0.92 -45.09 24.26
C LEU A 145 0.69 -44.97 25.76
N ASN A 146 0.19 -46.04 26.41
CA ASN A 146 -0.07 -46.02 27.84
C ASN A 146 1.22 -45.78 28.66
N LYS A 147 2.33 -46.40 28.24
CA LYS A 147 3.66 -46.14 28.84
C LYS A 147 4.11 -44.69 28.63
N GLY A 148 3.91 -44.13 27.43
CA GLY A 148 4.26 -42.75 27.13
C GLY A 148 3.47 -41.74 27.97
N VAL A 149 2.16 -41.96 28.13
CA VAL A 149 1.29 -41.11 28.96
C VAL A 149 1.72 -41.14 30.43
N GLN A 150 2.00 -42.33 30.98
CA GLN A 150 2.48 -42.45 32.36
C GLN A 150 3.81 -41.72 32.59
N GLN A 151 4.75 -41.81 31.65
CA GLN A 151 6.00 -41.06 31.73
C GLN A 151 5.75 -39.54 31.74
N MET A 152 4.84 -39.06 30.91
CA MET A 152 4.48 -37.64 30.85
C MET A 152 3.83 -37.13 32.15
N GLU A 153 2.99 -37.95 32.79
CA GLU A 153 2.37 -37.63 34.08
C GLU A 153 3.43 -37.47 35.20
N THR A 154 4.41 -38.38 35.27
CA THR A 154 5.52 -38.27 36.24
C THR A 154 6.40 -37.04 36.00
N VAL A 155 6.62 -36.66 34.73
CA VAL A 155 7.35 -35.42 34.38
C VAL A 155 6.54 -34.19 34.78
N HIS A 156 5.22 -34.20 34.58
CA HIS A 156 4.35 -33.10 35.00
C HIS A 156 4.37 -32.91 36.52
N GLU A 157 4.22 -34.00 37.28
CA GLU A 157 4.26 -33.96 38.74
C GLU A 157 5.61 -33.45 39.28
N THR A 158 6.72 -33.93 38.71
CA THR A 158 8.07 -33.46 39.10
C THR A 158 8.29 -32.00 38.73
N THR A 159 7.83 -31.54 37.57
CA THR A 159 7.91 -30.14 37.15
C THR A 159 7.10 -29.23 38.07
N GLU A 160 5.88 -29.62 38.44
CA GLU A 160 5.09 -28.87 39.43
C GLU A 160 5.80 -28.80 40.79
N LYS A 161 6.36 -29.90 41.27
CA LYS A 161 7.13 -29.95 42.53
C LYS A 161 8.33 -29.01 42.47
N VAL A 162 9.07 -29.03 41.38
CA VAL A 162 10.22 -28.13 41.15
C VAL A 162 9.75 -26.67 41.14
N GLN A 163 8.70 -26.34 40.39
CA GLN A 163 8.16 -24.98 40.33
C GLN A 163 7.68 -24.47 41.70
N LYS A 164 6.98 -25.31 42.47
CA LYS A 164 6.54 -25.00 43.84
C LYS A 164 7.74 -24.74 44.75
N ASN A 165 8.78 -25.57 44.69
CA ASN A 165 9.99 -25.42 45.50
C ASN A 165 10.75 -24.12 45.14
N VAL A 166 10.98 -23.86 43.85
CA VAL A 166 11.63 -22.62 43.37
C VAL A 166 10.87 -21.37 43.83
N ASN A 167 9.55 -21.35 43.68
CA ASN A 167 8.74 -20.22 44.15
C ASN A 167 8.81 -20.03 45.67
N GLN A 168 8.87 -21.11 46.45
CA GLN A 168 9.03 -21.04 47.89
C GLN A 168 10.40 -20.47 48.27
N GLN A 169 11.47 -20.89 47.59
CA GLN A 169 12.82 -20.36 47.81
C GLN A 169 12.91 -18.86 47.45
N LEU A 170 12.35 -18.46 46.31
CA LEU A 170 12.31 -17.04 45.90
C LEU A 170 11.60 -16.15 46.93
N LYS A 171 10.47 -16.61 47.48
CA LYS A 171 9.77 -15.89 48.55
C LYS A 171 10.63 -15.77 49.81
N ARG A 172 11.31 -16.83 50.22
CA ARG A 172 12.24 -16.80 51.37
C ARG A 172 13.37 -15.79 51.16
N PHE A 173 14.01 -15.80 49.98
CA PHE A 173 15.06 -14.84 49.64
C PHE A 173 14.57 -13.39 49.63
N LYS A 174 13.35 -13.14 49.15
CA LYS A 174 12.77 -11.78 49.13
C LYS A 174 12.51 -11.26 50.55
N ASN A 175 12.02 -12.13 51.43
CA ASN A 175 11.75 -11.77 52.83
C ASN A 175 13.03 -11.54 53.65
N LEU A 176 14.15 -12.18 53.30
CA LEU A 176 15.46 -11.96 53.95
C LEU A 176 16.13 -10.64 53.52
N ARG A 177 15.65 -10.00 52.45
CA ARG A 177 16.23 -8.78 51.88
C ARG A 177 15.46 -7.50 52.23
N GLN A 178 14.37 -7.61 53.00
CA GLN A 178 13.64 -6.50 53.63
C GLN A 178 14.03 -6.41 55.09
#